data_AF-A0A0W0Y8E1-F1
#
_entry.id   AF-A0A0W0Y8E1-F1
#
_cell.length_a   1.000
_cell.length_b   1.000
_cell.length_c   1.000
_cell.angle_alpha   90.00
_cell.angle_beta   90.00
_cell.angle_gamma   90.00
#
_symmetry.space_group_name_H-M   'P 1'
#
loop_
_entity.id
_entity.type
_entity.pdbx_description
1 polymer ?
#
loop_
_entity_poly.entity_id
_entity_poly.type
_entity_poly.pdbx_seq_one_letter_code
_entity_poly.pdbx_strand_id
1 'polypeptide(L)'
;MSFFLRLLCCVVLLSLLGCQGMRQNVLKERVVAQCNMTCMQHFEFCKKNCIDNCPTCSAVSQTTAANDFEKYVHERKVEGKKVMRELNSYRDPLQCRKVTCDCLSDLNVCKQSCAGVIPKKLQAVPNCT
;
A
#
# COMPACT_ATOMS: atom_id res chain seq x y z
N MET A 1 51.09 36.96 12.53
CA MET A 1 49.70 37.37 12.84
C MET A 1 48.66 36.93 11.81
N SER A 2 48.97 36.83 10.51
CA SER A 2 47.97 36.50 9.47
C SER A 2 47.43 35.06 9.48
N PHE A 3 48.18 34.08 10.02
CA PHE A 3 47.77 32.67 10.01
C PHE A 3 46.68 32.35 11.04
N PHE A 4 46.81 32.85 12.27
CA PHE A 4 45.81 32.72 13.32
C PHE A 4 44.50 33.42 12.96
N LEU A 5 44.58 34.60 12.31
CA LEU A 5 43.40 35.33 11.84
C LEU A 5 42.63 34.55 10.75
N ARG A 6 43.35 33.92 9.83
CA ARG A 6 42.76 33.05 8.80
C ARG A 6 42.09 31.82 9.41
N LEU A 7 42.74 31.19 10.39
CA LEU A 7 42.21 30.02 11.08
C LEU A 7 40.92 30.34 11.85
N LEU A 8 40.89 31.47 12.57
CA LEU A 8 39.69 32.00 13.21
C LEU A 8 38.56 32.24 12.21
N CYS A 9 38.87 32.84 11.06
CA CYS A 9 37.89 33.10 10.01
C CYS A 9 37.30 31.80 9.43
N CYS A 10 38.14 30.78 9.20
CA CYS A 10 37.68 29.47 8.75
C CYS A 10 36.75 28.77 9.76
N VAL A 11 37.06 28.83 11.05
CA VAL A 11 36.20 28.23 12.10
C VAL A 11 34.84 28.92 12.15
N VAL A 12 34.81 30.24 12.06
CA VAL A 12 33.55 31.01 12.01
C VAL A 12 32.73 30.65 10.77
N LEU A 13 33.35 30.59 9.60
CA LEU A 13 32.66 30.21 8.35
C LEU A 13 32.09 28.78 8.40
N LEU A 14 32.86 27.81 8.91
CA LEU A 14 32.39 26.42 9.07
C LEU A 14 31.24 26.30 10.07
N SER A 15 31.27 27.08 11.16
CA SER A 15 30.19 27.10 12.15
C SER A 15 28.89 27.70 11.60
N LEU A 16 28.98 28.72 10.74
CA LEU A 16 27.82 29.33 10.07
C LEU A 16 27.21 28.41 9.02
N LEU A 17 28.04 27.69 8.26
CA LEU A 17 27.59 26.68 7.27
C LEU A 17 26.86 25.50 7.94
N GLY A 18 27.34 25.03 9.10
CA GLY A 18 26.69 23.97 9.86
C GLY A 18 25.29 24.35 10.37
N CYS A 19 25.09 25.62 10.75
CA CYS A 19 23.81 26.11 11.27
C CYS A 19 22.71 26.18 10.19
N GLN A 20 23.06 26.53 8.96
CA GLN A 20 22.12 26.51 7.82
C GLN A 20 21.63 25.09 7.49
N GLY A 21 22.53 24.10 7.53
CA GLY A 21 22.18 22.69 7.31
C GLY A 21 21.19 22.16 8.36
N MET A 22 21.40 22.46 9.64
CA MET A 22 20.46 22.05 10.70
C MET A 22 19.07 22.66 10.52
N ARG A 23 18.98 23.96 10.18
CA ARG A 23 17.69 24.63 9.98
C ARG A 23 16.91 24.05 8.79
N GLN A 24 17.60 23.70 7.70
CA GLN A 24 16.99 23.05 6.54
C GLN A 24 16.50 21.63 6.88
N ASN A 25 17.25 20.87 7.66
CA ASN A 25 16.86 19.52 8.09
C ASN A 25 15.61 19.55 8.98
N VAL A 26 15.54 20.47 9.95
CA VAL A 26 14.35 20.63 10.82
C VAL A 26 13.12 21.04 10.01
N LEU A 27 13.27 21.92 9.01
CA LEU A 27 12.17 22.31 8.14
C LEU A 27 11.70 21.13 7.28
N LYS A 28 12.63 20.35 6.73
CA LYS A 28 12.34 19.13 5.97
C LYS A 28 11.59 18.10 6.83
N GLU A 29 12.03 17.85 8.05
CA GLU A 29 11.36 16.93 8.98
C GLU A 29 9.93 17.37 9.30
N ARG A 30 9.69 18.66 9.52
CA ARG A 30 8.33 19.19 9.72
C ARG A 30 7.43 18.98 8.50
N VAL A 31 7.95 19.23 7.29
CA VAL A 31 7.19 19.02 6.04
C VAL A 31 6.87 17.53 5.86
N VAL A 32 7.83 16.64 6.14
CA VAL A 32 7.61 15.18 6.09
C VAL A 32 6.56 14.75 7.11
N ALA A 33 6.62 15.27 8.34
CA ALA A 33 5.64 14.95 9.39
C ALA A 33 4.22 15.40 9.00
N GLN A 34 4.08 16.60 8.43
CA GLN A 34 2.79 17.10 7.94
C GLN A 34 2.27 16.25 6.77
N CYS A 35 3.13 15.86 5.83
CA CYS A 35 2.77 14.97 4.72
C CYS A 35 2.30 13.60 5.24
N ASN A 36 3.02 13.02 6.21
CA ASN A 36 2.65 11.76 6.83
C ASN A 36 1.27 11.83 7.51
N MET A 37 0.95 12.95 8.16
CA MET A 37 -0.39 13.18 8.74
C MET A 37 -1.48 13.17 7.67
N THR A 38 -1.26 13.82 6.54
CA THR A 38 -2.20 13.80 5.41
C THR A 38 -2.36 12.38 4.84
N CYS A 39 -1.27 11.62 4.70
CA CYS A 39 -1.34 10.22 4.28
C CYS A 39 -2.18 9.37 5.25
N MET A 40 -2.04 9.58 6.56
CA MET A 40 -2.87 8.89 7.57
C MET A 40 -4.36 9.25 7.46
N GLN A 41 -4.68 10.52 7.17
CA GLN A 41 -6.07 10.94 6.94
C GLN A 41 -6.68 10.25 5.71
N HIS A 42 -5.93 10.17 4.60
CA HIS A 42 -6.37 9.45 3.41
C HIS A 42 -6.52 7.94 3.66
N PHE A 43 -5.64 7.35 4.48
CA PHE A 43 -5.74 5.95 4.87
C PHE A 43 -7.03 5.65 5.64
N GLU A 44 -7.35 6.45 6.67
CA GLU A 44 -8.59 6.28 7.43
C GLU A 44 -9.83 6.47 6.55
N PHE A 45 -9.78 7.44 5.64
CA PHE A 45 -10.84 7.63 4.64
C PHE A 45 -10.98 6.40 3.74
N CYS A 46 -9.88 5.87 3.20
CA CYS A 46 -9.89 4.68 2.35
C CYS A 46 -10.46 3.47 3.09
N LYS A 47 -9.99 3.22 4.33
CA LYS A 47 -10.44 2.12 5.17
C LYS A 47 -11.94 2.18 5.46
N LYS A 48 -12.49 3.37 5.66
CA LYS A 48 -13.92 3.57 5.96
C LYS A 48 -14.81 3.43 4.72
N ASN A 49 -14.35 3.90 3.57
CA ASN A 49 -15.20 4.02 2.38
C ASN A 49 -15.00 2.90 1.35
N CYS A 50 -13.89 2.18 1.41
CA CYS A 50 -13.65 1.13 0.43
C CYS A 50 -14.34 -0.19 0.78
N ILE A 51 -15.27 -0.58 -0.08
CA ILE A 51 -16.06 -1.81 0.05
C ILE A 51 -15.40 -2.95 -0.74
N ASP A 52 -14.86 -2.64 -1.92
CA ASP A 52 -14.20 -3.59 -2.82
C ASP A 52 -12.71 -3.71 -2.51
N ASN A 53 -12.43 -4.31 -1.35
CA ASN A 53 -11.11 -4.68 -0.88
C ASN A 53 -10.90 -6.20 -0.99
N CYS A 54 -9.65 -6.67 -0.85
CA CYS A 54 -9.31 -8.09 -0.99
C CYS A 54 -10.13 -9.04 -0.08
N PRO A 55 -10.27 -8.78 1.24
CA PRO A 55 -11.12 -9.59 2.10
C PRO A 55 -12.57 -9.69 1.62
N THR A 56 -13.19 -8.56 1.27
CA THR A 56 -14.57 -8.53 0.79
C THR A 56 -14.71 -9.30 -0.52
N CYS A 57 -13.85 -9.02 -1.50
CA CYS A 57 -13.89 -9.71 -2.80
C CYS A 57 -13.71 -11.21 -2.64
N SER A 58 -12.74 -11.64 -1.83
CA SER A 58 -12.45 -13.06 -1.63
C SER A 58 -13.62 -13.79 -0.97
N ALA A 59 -14.25 -13.17 0.04
CA ALA A 59 -15.44 -13.72 0.68
C ALA A 59 -16.64 -13.83 -0.27
N VAL A 60 -16.88 -12.79 -1.08
CA VAL A 60 -17.95 -12.80 -2.09
C VAL A 60 -17.68 -13.88 -3.15
N SER A 61 -16.47 -13.91 -3.73
CA SER A 61 -16.08 -14.91 -4.74
C SER A 61 -16.22 -16.34 -4.22
N GLN A 62 -15.80 -16.60 -2.97
CA GLN A 62 -15.95 -17.91 -2.33
C GLN A 62 -17.42 -18.28 -2.12
N THR A 63 -18.25 -17.33 -1.70
CA THR A 63 -19.69 -17.55 -1.50
C THR A 63 -20.40 -17.84 -2.82
N THR A 64 -20.08 -17.09 -3.88
CA THR A 64 -20.60 -17.33 -5.23
C THR A 64 -20.20 -18.73 -5.73
N ALA A 65 -18.92 -19.10 -5.61
CA ALA A 65 -18.44 -20.42 -6.00
C ALA A 65 -19.15 -21.55 -5.24
N ALA A 66 -19.42 -21.37 -3.95
CA ALA A 66 -20.17 -22.33 -3.13
C ALA A 66 -21.62 -22.50 -3.62
N ASN A 67 -22.31 -21.40 -3.90
CA ASN A 67 -23.68 -21.43 -4.42
C ASN A 67 -23.76 -22.11 -5.79
N ASP A 68 -22.82 -21.80 -6.69
CA ASP A 68 -22.77 -22.40 -8.02
C ASP A 68 -22.45 -23.90 -7.96
N PHE A 69 -21.55 -24.29 -7.04
CA PHE A 69 -21.26 -25.69 -6.79
C PHE A 69 -22.46 -26.44 -6.21
N GLU A 70 -23.19 -25.85 -5.26
CA GLU A 70 -24.40 -26.45 -4.69
C GLU A 70 -25.47 -26.66 -5.76
N LYS A 71 -25.70 -25.66 -6.63
CA LYS A 71 -26.61 -25.76 -7.76
C LYS A 71 -26.21 -26.91 -8.69
N TYR A 72 -24.93 -27.01 -9.05
CA TYR A 72 -24.41 -28.12 -9.83
C TYR A 72 -24.65 -29.48 -9.15
N VAL A 73 -24.35 -29.60 -7.85
CA VAL A 73 -24.58 -30.84 -7.11
C VAL A 73 -26.06 -31.23 -7.12
N HIS A 74 -26.95 -30.25 -6.96
CA HIS A 74 -28.39 -30.47 -7.03
C HIS A 74 -28.81 -30.98 -8.42
N GLU A 75 -28.39 -30.30 -9.49
CA GLU A 75 -28.66 -30.71 -10.88
C GLU A 75 -28.17 -32.15 -11.15
N ARG A 76 -26.95 -32.50 -10.71
CA ARG A 76 -26.41 -33.86 -10.88
C ARG A 76 -27.19 -34.91 -10.10
N LYS A 77 -27.64 -34.60 -8.89
CA LYS A 77 -28.48 -35.49 -8.07
C LYS A 77 -29.84 -35.74 -8.72
N VAL A 78 -30.49 -34.68 -9.22
CA VAL A 78 -31.79 -34.78 -9.93
C VAL A 78 -31.66 -35.61 -11.21
N GLU A 79 -30.55 -35.46 -11.94
CA GLU A 79 -30.25 -36.28 -13.14
C GLU A 79 -29.79 -37.71 -12.81
N GLY A 80 -29.60 -38.08 -11.54
CA GLY A 80 -29.07 -39.39 -11.14
C GLY A 80 -27.60 -39.62 -11.52
N LYS A 81 -26.84 -38.55 -11.78
CA LYS A 81 -25.44 -38.62 -12.23
C LYS A 81 -24.47 -38.33 -11.09
N LYS A 82 -23.22 -38.82 -11.23
CA LYS A 82 -22.14 -38.54 -10.28
C LYS A 82 -21.68 -37.08 -10.36
N VAL A 83 -21.30 -36.53 -9.20
CA VAL A 83 -20.62 -35.23 -9.07
C VAL A 83 -19.16 -35.43 -9.46
N MET A 84 -18.69 -34.71 -10.48
CA MET A 84 -17.34 -34.87 -11.06
C MET A 84 -16.44 -33.65 -10.87
N ARG A 85 -17.04 -32.47 -10.63
CA ARG A 85 -16.31 -31.23 -10.38
C ARG A 85 -16.21 -30.99 -8.88
N GLU A 86 -15.17 -30.29 -8.46
CA GLU A 86 -14.97 -29.88 -7.08
C GLU A 86 -15.35 -28.41 -6.91
N LEU A 87 -15.55 -27.98 -5.66
CA LEU A 87 -15.87 -26.59 -5.33
C LEU A 87 -14.87 -25.60 -5.95
N ASN A 88 -13.57 -25.92 -5.89
CA ASN A 88 -12.52 -25.06 -6.44
C ASN A 88 -12.62 -24.88 -7.96
N SER A 89 -13.29 -25.77 -8.69
CA SER A 89 -13.54 -25.61 -10.13
C SER A 89 -14.50 -24.45 -10.45
N TYR A 90 -15.24 -23.96 -9.45
CA TYR A 90 -16.18 -22.84 -9.56
C TYR A 90 -15.58 -21.51 -9.08
N ARG A 91 -14.36 -21.53 -8.53
CA ARG A 91 -13.65 -20.32 -8.11
C ARG A 91 -12.86 -19.75 -9.28
N ASP A 92 -13.13 -18.51 -9.67
CA ASP A 92 -12.28 -17.77 -10.62
C ASP A 92 -11.09 -17.14 -9.88
N PRO A 93 -9.85 -17.61 -10.10
CA PRO A 93 -8.66 -17.06 -9.44
C PRO A 93 -8.32 -15.63 -9.88
N LEU A 94 -8.88 -15.14 -10.99
CA LEU A 94 -8.62 -13.80 -11.50
C LEU A 94 -9.65 -12.77 -11.01
N GLN A 95 -10.78 -13.21 -10.48
CA GLN A 95 -11.89 -12.34 -10.07
C GLN A 95 -11.47 -11.27 -9.05
N CYS A 96 -10.59 -11.62 -8.12
CA CYS A 96 -10.07 -10.70 -7.10
C CYS A 96 -8.65 -10.19 -7.38
N ARG A 97 -8.13 -10.31 -8.61
CA ARG A 97 -6.78 -9.83 -8.94
C ARG A 97 -6.67 -8.30 -9.01
N LYS A 98 -7.79 -7.60 -9.20
CA LYS A 98 -7.87 -6.14 -9.21
C LYS A 98 -9.02 -5.68 -8.33
N VAL A 99 -8.80 -5.65 -7.03
CA VAL A 99 -9.67 -4.89 -6.13
C VAL A 99 -9.42 -3.40 -6.32
N THR A 100 -10.46 -2.58 -6.17
CA THR A 100 -10.37 -1.13 -6.42
C THR A 100 -9.58 -0.38 -5.35
N CYS A 101 -9.29 -1.00 -4.20
CA CYS A 101 -8.45 -0.37 -3.17
C CYS A 101 -7.49 -1.35 -2.46
N ASP A 102 -6.27 -0.88 -2.23
CA ASP A 102 -5.33 -1.42 -1.27
C ASP A 102 -4.83 -0.27 -0.39
N CYS A 103 -5.64 0.10 0.60
CA CYS A 103 -5.39 1.27 1.45
C CYS A 103 -4.01 1.21 2.14
N LEU A 104 -3.51 0.01 2.45
CA LEU A 104 -2.22 -0.17 3.11
C LEU A 104 -1.08 0.10 2.13
N SER A 105 -1.16 -0.46 0.92
CA SER A 105 -0.20 -0.17 -0.15
C SER A 105 -0.19 1.32 -0.50
N ASP A 106 -1.36 1.93 -0.64
CA ASP A 106 -1.49 3.36 -0.93
C ASP A 106 -0.89 4.24 0.18
N LEU A 107 -1.10 3.87 1.45
CA LEU A 107 -0.47 4.54 2.59
C LEU A 107 1.06 4.46 2.53
N ASN A 108 1.59 3.28 2.22
CA ASN A 108 3.04 3.07 2.13
C ASN A 108 3.65 3.89 0.99
N VAL A 109 3.01 3.89 -0.18
CA VAL A 109 3.44 4.72 -1.33
C VAL A 109 3.35 6.21 -1.00
N CYS A 110 2.29 6.64 -0.31
CA CYS A 110 2.12 8.02 0.12
C CYS A 110 3.27 8.46 1.05
N LYS A 111 3.60 7.66 2.07
CA LYS A 111 4.71 7.94 2.99
C LYS A 111 6.07 7.94 2.31
N GLN A 112 6.31 7.04 1.35
CA GLN A 112 7.54 7.04 0.54
C GLN A 112 7.65 8.32 -0.30
N SER A 113 6.53 8.78 -0.85
CA SER A 113 6.46 10.03 -1.60
C SER A 113 6.79 11.24 -0.72
N CYS A 114 6.39 11.24 0.56
CA CYS A 114 6.76 12.29 1.51
C CYS A 114 8.28 12.40 1.73
N ALA A 115 9.01 11.30 1.67
CA ALA A 115 10.48 11.28 1.79
C ALA A 115 11.20 11.74 0.50
N GLY A 116 10.46 11.93 -0.61
CA GLY A 116 10.97 12.36 -1.90
C GLY A 116 11.59 11.24 -2.75
N VAL A 117 11.51 9.98 -2.31
CA VAL A 117 12.07 8.83 -3.04
C VAL A 117 11.06 7.68 -3.00
N ILE A 118 10.57 7.28 -4.18
CA ILE A 118 9.73 6.09 -4.35
C ILE A 118 10.58 5.00 -4.99
N PRO A 119 11.11 4.04 -4.22
CA PRO A 119 11.82 2.90 -4.78
C PRO A 119 10.83 2.00 -5.52
N LYS A 120 10.67 2.18 -6.84
CA LYS A 120 9.84 1.31 -7.66
C LYS A 120 10.64 0.07 -8.08
N LYS A 121 10.16 -1.10 -7.68
CA LYS A 121 10.56 -2.38 -8.30
C LYS A 121 9.38 -2.89 -9.12
N LEU A 122 9.67 -3.43 -10.31
CA LEU A 122 8.67 -4.18 -11.07
C LEU A 122 8.31 -5.42 -10.24
N GLN A 123 7.10 -5.43 -9.68
CA GLN A 123 6.54 -6.58 -8.97
C GLN A 123 5.24 -6.96 -9.66
N ALA A 124 4.94 -8.26 -9.66
CA ALA A 124 3.64 -8.73 -10.10
C ALA A 124 2.56 -8.09 -9.21
N VAL A 125 1.41 -7.77 -9.81
CA VAL A 125 0.24 -7.29 -9.04
C VAL A 125 -0.08 -8.36 -7.99
N PRO A 126 -0.10 -8.01 -6.69
CA PRO A 126 -0.42 -8.96 -5.64
C PRO A 126 -1.84 -9.47 -5.85
N ASN A 127 -2.00 -10.79 -5.84
CA ASN A 127 -3.33 -11.40 -5.83
C ASN A 127 -3.88 -11.34 -4.40
N CYS A 128 -5.20 -11.18 -4.26
CA CYS A 128 -5.83 -11.45 -2.98
C CYS A 128 -5.64 -12.93 -2.64
N THR A 129 -4.93 -13.21 -1.55
CA THR A 129 -4.71 -14.56 -1.00
C THR A 129 -5.80 -14.95 -0.03
#